data_AF-S4ARH4-F1
#
_entry.id   AF-S4ARH4-F1
#
_cell.length_a   1.000
_cell.length_b   1.000
_cell.length_c   1.000
_cell.angle_alpha   90.00
_cell.angle_beta   90.00
_cell.angle_gamma   90.00
#
_symmetry.space_group_name_H-M   'P 1'
#
loop_
_entity.id
_entity.type
_entity.pdbx_description
1 polymer ?
#
loop_
_entity_poly.entity_id
_entity_poly.type
_entity_poly.pdbx_seq_one_letter_code
_entity_poly.pdbx_strand_id
1 'polypeptide(L)'
;MTGKARIWSYAVPHPPLLPAYAALAPYNTALVELTDAPRIRLAGNVVAKAGAPPNSVPPDRLRIGARVQVVFADQAGFVVPQWVLERP
;
A
#
# COMPACT_ATOMS: atom_id res chain seq x y z
N MET A 1 15.63 10.62 4.19
CA MET A 1 15.02 9.42 3.59
C MET A 1 14.33 9.83 2.30
N THR A 2 14.51 9.09 1.21
CA THR A 2 14.03 9.37 -0.15
C THR A 2 12.55 9.09 -0.34
N GLY A 3 11.93 8.35 0.59
CA GLY A 3 10.54 7.91 0.48
C GLY A 3 10.34 6.74 -0.49
N LYS A 4 11.44 6.20 -1.04
CA LYS A 4 11.42 5.06 -1.96
C LYS A 4 11.44 3.74 -1.21
N ALA A 5 10.64 2.78 -1.65
CA ALA A 5 10.60 1.45 -1.09
C ALA A 5 10.34 0.40 -2.18
N ARG A 6 10.39 -0.87 -1.80
CA ARG A 6 9.94 -1.99 -2.63
C ARG A 6 8.91 -2.82 -1.89
N ILE A 7 7.93 -3.37 -2.59
CA ILE A 7 6.98 -4.34 -2.00
C ILE A 7 7.79 -5.56 -1.54
N TRP A 8 7.87 -5.79 -0.24
CA TRP A 8 8.55 -6.95 0.33
C TRP A 8 7.61 -8.16 0.37
N SER A 9 6.36 -7.93 0.80
CA SER A 9 5.28 -8.90 0.77
C SER A 9 3.95 -8.17 0.67
N TYR A 10 2.92 -8.85 0.15
CA TYR A 10 1.57 -8.32 0.12
C TYR A 10 0.55 -9.46 0.25
N ALA A 11 -0.66 -9.10 0.67
CA ALA A 11 -1.81 -9.99 0.68
C ALA A 11 -3.02 -9.29 0.06
N VAL A 12 -3.96 -10.10 -0.43
CA VAL A 12 -5.29 -9.67 -0.86
C VAL A 12 -6.27 -10.37 0.08
N PRO A 13 -6.84 -9.67 1.08
CA PRO A 13 -7.78 -10.28 2.01
C PRO A 13 -9.05 -10.76 1.30
N HIS A 14 -9.49 -11.98 1.62
CA HIS A 14 -10.72 -12.58 1.11
C HIS A 14 -11.76 -12.73 2.23
N PRO A 15 -13.07 -12.82 1.89
CA PRO A 15 -14.15 -12.98 2.87
C PRO A 15 -13.99 -14.19 3.81
N PRO A 16 -14.55 -14.13 5.03
CA PRO A 16 -15.29 -12.99 5.61
C PRO A 16 -14.36 -11.88 6.12
N LEU A 17 -14.76 -10.63 5.90
CA LEU A 17 -14.02 -9.43 6.31
C LEU A 17 -14.86 -8.62 7.30
N LEU A 18 -14.19 -7.80 8.11
CA LEU A 18 -14.86 -6.78 8.90
C LEU A 18 -15.74 -5.89 7.99
N PRO A 19 -16.97 -5.52 8.39
CA PRO A 19 -17.94 -4.88 7.49
C PRO A 19 -17.39 -3.67 6.71
N ALA A 20 -16.62 -2.80 7.37
CA ALA A 20 -16.01 -1.63 6.73
C ALA A 20 -15.00 -1.99 5.63
N TYR A 21 -14.30 -3.13 5.76
CA TYR A 21 -13.35 -3.63 4.79
C TYR A 21 -13.99 -4.52 3.71
N ALA A 22 -15.11 -5.16 4.02
CA ALA A 22 -15.89 -5.93 3.04
C ALA A 22 -16.37 -5.03 1.89
N ALA A 23 -16.77 -3.79 2.19
CA ALA A 23 -17.15 -2.78 1.20
C ALA A 23 -15.99 -2.35 0.25
N LEU A 24 -14.75 -2.68 0.62
CA LEU A 24 -13.54 -2.39 -0.15
C LEU A 24 -12.97 -3.62 -0.85
N ALA A 25 -13.56 -4.81 -0.69
CA ALA A 25 -13.03 -6.01 -1.32
C ALA A 25 -13.16 -5.96 -2.86
N PRO A 26 -12.15 -6.43 -3.63
CA PRO A 26 -10.82 -6.83 -3.19
C PRO A 26 -9.91 -5.61 -2.94
N TYR A 27 -9.11 -5.65 -1.86
CA TYR A 27 -8.09 -4.63 -1.57
C TYR A 27 -6.75 -5.29 -1.21
N ASN A 28 -5.67 -4.51 -1.21
CA ASN A 28 -4.35 -5.03 -0.83
C ASN A 28 -3.94 -4.58 0.56
N THR A 29 -3.12 -5.37 1.23
CA THR A 29 -2.27 -4.93 2.35
C THR A 29 -0.82 -5.25 1.97
N ALA A 30 0.09 -4.30 2.15
CA ALA A 30 1.48 -4.47 1.76
C ALA A 30 2.43 -4.17 2.92
N LEU A 31 3.51 -4.93 2.97
CA LEU A 31 4.73 -4.59 3.67
C LEU A 31 5.73 -4.09 2.63
N VAL A 32 6.25 -2.88 2.82
CA VAL A 32 7.30 -2.34 1.95
C VAL A 32 8.60 -2.21 2.71
N GLU A 33 9.71 -2.51 2.05
CA GLU A 33 11.06 -2.35 2.60
C GLU A 33 11.67 -1.05 2.09
N LEU A 34 12.14 -0.21 3.02
CA LEU A 34 12.67 1.11 2.69
C LEU A 34 14.02 0.99 1.97
N THR A 35 14.19 1.74 0.87
CA THR A 35 15.43 1.68 0.06
C THR A 35 16.65 2.15 0.85
N ASP A 36 16.48 3.22 1.63
CA ASP A 36 17.55 3.79 2.44
C ASP A 36 17.75 3.07 3.79
N ALA A 37 16.88 2.10 4.13
CA ALA A 37 16.92 1.36 5.38
C ALA A 37 16.40 -0.09 5.21
N PRO A 38 17.21 -1.00 4.62
CA PRO A 38 16.76 -2.33 4.16
C PRO A 38 16.29 -3.30 5.24
N ARG A 39 16.37 -2.93 6.53
CA ARG A 39 15.84 -3.73 7.66
C ARG A 39 14.56 -3.16 8.25
N ILE A 40 14.10 -2.01 7.75
CA ILE A 40 12.88 -1.36 8.19
C ILE A 40 11.80 -1.66 7.16
N ARG A 41 10.67 -2.20 7.64
CA ARG A 41 9.48 -2.44 6.85
C ARG A 41 8.31 -1.68 7.41
N LEU A 42 7.51 -1.09 6.52
CA LEU A 42 6.31 -0.36 6.87
C LEU A 42 5.09 -1.05 6.28
N ALA A 43 4.03 -1.14 7.09
CA ALA A 43 2.72 -1.58 6.63
C ALA A 43 1.95 -0.42 5.99
N GLY A 44 1.24 -0.69 4.91
CA GLY A 44 0.36 0.27 4.26
C GLY A 44 -0.27 -0.29 2.99
N ASN A 45 -1.21 0.45 2.41
CA ASN A 45 -1.82 0.07 1.14
C ASN A 45 -1.01 0.66 -0.03
N VAL A 46 -0.95 -0.09 -1.13
CA VAL A 46 -0.59 0.45 -2.44
C VAL A 46 -1.85 1.02 -3.09
N VAL A 47 -1.83 2.29 -3.43
CA VAL A 47 -2.97 3.07 -3.92
C VAL A 47 -2.62 3.80 -5.21
N ALA A 48 -3.63 4.19 -5.98
CA ALA A 48 -3.41 4.87 -7.26
C ALA A 48 -2.87 6.30 -7.11
N LYS A 49 -3.20 6.98 -6.00
CA LYS A 49 -2.75 8.32 -5.61
C LYS A 49 -2.98 8.53 -4.12
N ALA A 50 -2.40 9.59 -3.54
CA ALA A 50 -2.66 9.97 -2.15
C ALA A 50 -4.17 10.08 -1.85
N GLY A 51 -4.61 9.42 -0.78
CA GLY A 51 -6.00 9.40 -0.31
C GLY A 51 -6.94 8.50 -1.11
N ALA A 52 -6.46 7.84 -2.17
CA ALA A 52 -7.29 6.88 -2.90
C ALA A 52 -7.62 5.65 -2.03
N PRO A 53 -8.77 4.98 -2.28
CA PRO A 53 -9.18 3.85 -1.46
C PRO A 53 -8.23 2.65 -1.62
N PRO A 54 -8.17 1.73 -0.63
CA PRO A 54 -7.28 0.55 -0.65
C PRO A 54 -7.44 -0.40 -1.85
N ASN A 55 -8.59 -0.36 -2.53
CA ASN A 55 -8.89 -1.14 -3.73
C ASN A 55 -8.67 -0.37 -5.03
N SER A 56 -8.06 0.81 -4.97
CA SER A 56 -7.78 1.63 -6.16
C SER A 56 -6.73 1.04 -7.10
N VAL A 57 -5.96 0.04 -6.64
CA VAL A 57 -4.97 -0.68 -7.46
C VAL A 57 -5.44 -2.12 -7.64
N PRO A 58 -5.63 -2.57 -8.90
CA PRO A 58 -5.95 -3.96 -9.21
C PRO A 58 -4.89 -4.94 -8.65
N PRO A 59 -5.29 -6.07 -8.04
CA PRO A 59 -4.36 -7.05 -7.47
C PRO A 59 -3.33 -7.61 -8.46
N ASP A 60 -3.70 -7.71 -9.74
CA ASP A 60 -2.85 -8.18 -10.83
C ASP A 60 -1.71 -7.21 -11.17
N ARG A 61 -1.70 -5.98 -10.63
CA ARG A 61 -0.56 -5.05 -10.75
C ARG A 61 0.45 -5.14 -9.61
N LEU A 62 0.13 -5.86 -8.53
CA LEU A 62 1.01 -5.97 -7.37
C LEU A 62 2.01 -7.10 -7.56
N ARG A 63 3.29 -6.82 -7.35
CA ARG A 63 4.38 -7.79 -7.46
C ARG A 63 5.38 -7.56 -6.33
N ILE A 64 5.85 -8.65 -5.71
CA ILE A 64 7.00 -8.57 -4.80
C ILE A 64 8.20 -8.01 -5.57
N GLY A 65 8.91 -7.06 -4.98
CA GLY A 65 10.03 -6.34 -5.58
C GLY A 65 9.64 -5.08 -6.36
N ALA A 66 8.35 -4.85 -6.65
CA ALA A 66 7.89 -3.65 -7.34
C ALA A 66 8.27 -2.38 -6.56
N ARG A 67 8.72 -1.36 -7.27
CA ARG A 67 9.14 -0.08 -6.69
C ARG A 67 7.93 0.78 -6.36
N VAL A 68 7.95 1.36 -5.18
CA VAL A 68 6.91 2.27 -4.70
C VAL A 68 7.52 3.53 -4.11
N GLN A 69 6.76 4.61 -4.16
CA GLN A 69 7.07 5.89 -3.54
C GLN A 69 6.02 6.17 -2.47
N VAL A 70 6.47 6.68 -1.31
CA VAL A 70 5.55 7.12 -0.26
C VAL A 70 4.77 8.34 -0.72
N VAL A 71 3.48 8.35 -0.42
CA VAL A 71 2.61 9.53 -0.45
C VAL A 71 1.91 9.64 0.90
N PHE A 72 1.41 10.82 1.23
CA PHE A 72 0.76 11.07 2.52
C PHE A 72 -0.67 11.52 2.29
N ALA A 73 -1.58 11.00 3.11
CA ALA A 73 -3.00 11.34 3.05
C ALA A 73 -3.55 11.58 4.45
N ASP A 74 -4.46 12.53 4.57
CA ASP A 74 -5.27 12.66 5.77
C ASP A 74 -6.30 11.51 5.81
N GLN A 75 -6.34 10.81 6.93
CA GLN A 75 -7.37 9.86 7.28
C GLN A 75 -7.91 10.21 8.66
N ALA A 76 -9.09 10.82 8.69
CA ALA A 76 -9.78 11.22 9.91
C ALA A 76 -8.91 12.11 10.83
N GLY A 77 -8.19 13.07 10.26
CA GLY A 77 -7.32 14.00 11.00
C GLY A 77 -5.92 13.46 11.30
N PHE A 78 -5.59 12.26 10.82
CA PHE A 78 -4.24 11.69 10.91
C PHE A 78 -3.60 11.63 9.53
N VAL A 79 -2.43 12.26 9.39
CA VAL A 79 -1.62 12.13 8.16
C VAL A 79 -0.87 10.81 8.21
N VAL A 80 -1.26 9.86 7.35
CA VAL A 80 -0.70 8.51 7.30
C VAL A 80 0.04 8.26 5.98
N PRO A 81 1.10 7.44 5.98
CA PRO A 81 1.78 7.04 4.76
C PRO A 81 0.94 6.03 3.97
N GLN A 82 0.95 6.19 2.65
CA GLN A 82 0.46 5.24 1.65
C GLN A 82 1.55 5.07 0.57
N TRP A 83 1.36 4.12 -0.34
CA TRP A 83 2.36 3.80 -1.36
C TRP A 83 1.77 3.92 -2.76
N VAL A 84 2.48 4.54 -3.69
CA VAL A 84 2.12 4.54 -5.12
C VAL A 84 3.20 3.80 -5.92
N LEU A 85 2.82 3.04 -6.94
CA LEU A 85 3.79 2.41 -7.86
C LEU A 85 4.57 3.50 -8.62
N GLU A 86 5.89 3.39 -8.71
CA GLU A 86 6.72 4.41 -9.40
C GLU A 86 6.50 4.45 -10.93
N ARG A 87 5.95 3.37 -11.51
CA ARG A 87 5.42 3.11 -12.88
C ARG A 87 5.41 1.56 -13.05
N PRO A 88 4.67 0.98 -14.01
CA PRO A 88 4.51 -0.47 -14.15
C PRO A 88 5.84 -1.21 -14.37
#